data_AF-G2GNJ5-F1
#
_entry.id   AF-G2GNJ5-F1
#
_cell.length_a   1.000
_cell.length_b   1.000
_cell.length_c   1.000
_cell.angle_alpha   90.00
_cell.angle_beta   90.00
_cell.angle_gamma   90.00
#
_symmetry.space_group_name_H-M   'P 1'
#
loop_
_entity.id
_entity.type
_entity.pdbx_description
1 polymer ?
#
loop_
_entity_poly.entity_id
_entity_poly.type
_entity_poly.pdbx_seq_one_letter_code
_entity_poly.pdbx_strand_id
1 'polypeptide(L)'
;ELLRAAHTARLAGLHRAEAAALRVVRGLRGARARHDGHRLADLAAALRELLLTAGLLASADPEPALIGTARRGYRPGDAGLRVHGVCREPVISATGYGGVVTHLVTDDGRWFTVADVKPGGPARARGAATAPVALGPAALNHAQLARGGLLITGATLSPDGRLGSGKGVRATPLTGLPWSSGPLAALFARPLTETVTDRLSTAHATDLEQSAQTRELICCDLMVVGATADHVLARQLLPAPTPTAPAAGPDDPQAGAGAAESGPLIRLVPANGHPDLAHTSNLRQLASRPGLRVRVVARLAPERAATLHPLAVGPVPDTEATLRLPAEWLGRADLGYDRLQGSHLPPRDTCPPVGTVPHAEADPLADSPLWRVRRLVELAVAGGRRAVAEPARDGDLRGDGVSLRRTGFRVAADLAEALTAEADRRTRDAFGRLADPDPDRYAWSWLATAVHLAHMERSLIQATWHPRHGVR
;
A
#
# COMPACT_ATOMS: atom_id res chain seq x y z
N GLU A 1 -16.57 28.95 -0.81
CA GLU A 1 -15.80 28.66 0.42
C GLU A 1 -14.57 27.77 0.23
N LEU A 2 -14.63 26.44 0.12
CA LEU A 2 -13.41 25.58 0.07
C LEU A 2 -12.38 25.95 -1.02
N LEU A 3 -12.83 26.26 -2.23
CA LEU A 3 -11.92 26.73 -3.30
C LEU A 3 -11.28 28.09 -2.99
N ARG A 4 -11.99 28.96 -2.26
CA ARG A 4 -11.46 30.23 -1.79
C ARG A 4 -10.39 29.98 -0.73
N ALA A 5 -10.65 29.10 0.23
CA ALA A 5 -9.66 28.70 1.23
C ALA A 5 -8.40 28.08 0.61
N ALA A 6 -8.54 27.21 -0.40
CA ALA A 6 -7.40 26.66 -1.13
C ALA A 6 -6.59 27.76 -1.84
N HIS A 7 -7.26 28.74 -2.45
CA HIS A 7 -6.59 29.88 -3.07
C HIS A 7 -5.87 30.76 -2.04
N THR A 8 -6.48 31.05 -0.90
CA THR A 8 -5.84 31.80 0.20
C THR A 8 -4.61 31.06 0.72
N ALA A 9 -4.69 29.74 0.92
CA ALA A 9 -3.55 28.92 1.33
C ALA A 9 -2.41 28.99 0.31
N ARG A 10 -2.71 28.95 -1.00
CA ARG A 10 -1.71 29.12 -2.06
C ARG A 10 -1.01 30.47 -1.97
N LEU A 11 -1.77 31.56 -1.82
CA LEU A 11 -1.21 32.91 -1.71
C LEU A 11 -0.31 33.08 -0.47
N ALA A 12 -0.62 32.34 0.60
CA ALA A 12 0.18 32.30 1.82
C ALA A 12 1.34 31.27 1.78
N GLY A 13 1.55 30.55 0.66
CA GLY A 13 2.60 29.53 0.55
C GLY A 13 2.32 28.24 1.34
N LEU A 14 1.09 28.04 1.84
CA LEU A 14 0.66 26.87 2.61
C LEU A 14 0.29 25.71 1.68
N HIS A 15 1.29 25.15 1.00
CA HIS A 15 1.13 24.13 -0.05
C HIS A 15 0.38 22.87 0.40
N ARG A 16 0.62 22.39 1.63
CA ARG A 16 -0.06 21.20 2.17
C ARG A 16 -1.55 21.47 2.39
N ALA A 17 -1.89 22.62 2.97
CA ALA A 17 -3.28 23.03 3.19
C ALA A 17 -4.02 23.23 1.86
N GLU A 18 -3.37 23.83 0.86
CA GLU A 18 -3.91 23.94 -0.49
C GLU A 18 -4.20 22.55 -1.08
N ALA A 19 -3.22 21.65 -1.09
CA ALA A 19 -3.36 20.31 -1.67
C ALA A 19 -4.47 19.51 -0.96
N ALA A 20 -4.52 19.56 0.37
CA ALA A 20 -5.58 18.91 1.16
C ALA A 20 -6.97 19.47 0.83
N ALA A 21 -7.11 20.80 0.71
CA ALA A 21 -8.37 21.44 0.33
C ALA A 21 -8.82 21.04 -1.09
N LEU A 22 -7.89 21.00 -2.06
CA LEU A 22 -8.19 20.55 -3.41
C LEU A 22 -8.57 19.07 -3.47
N ARG A 23 -8.00 18.21 -2.62
CA ARG A 23 -8.40 16.79 -2.49
C ARG A 23 -9.83 16.65 -2.01
N VAL A 24 -10.24 17.41 -0.99
CA VAL A 24 -11.63 17.44 -0.52
C VAL A 24 -12.58 17.89 -1.63
N VAL A 25 -12.22 18.95 -2.37
CA VAL A 25 -13.04 19.44 -3.50
C VAL A 25 -13.20 18.38 -4.59
N ARG A 26 -12.13 17.66 -4.95
CA ARG A 26 -12.20 16.56 -5.92
C ARG A 26 -13.07 15.41 -5.42
N GLY A 27 -12.93 15.02 -4.16
CA GLY A 27 -13.74 13.98 -3.54
C GLY A 27 -15.24 14.33 -3.54
N LEU A 28 -15.59 15.57 -3.16
CA LEU A 28 -16.97 16.06 -3.19
C LEU A 28 -17.56 16.10 -4.60
N ARG A 29 -16.78 16.52 -5.60
CA ARG A 29 -17.20 16.48 -7.01
C ARG A 29 -17.43 15.05 -7.49
N GLY A 30 -16.55 14.13 -7.12
CA GLY A 30 -16.70 12.71 -7.45
C GLY A 30 -17.93 12.08 -6.82
N ALA A 31 -18.23 12.42 -5.56
CA ALA A 31 -19.46 12.00 -4.88
C ALA A 31 -20.71 12.47 -5.63
N ARG A 32 -20.75 13.76 -6.02
CA ARG A 32 -21.88 14.35 -6.76
C ARG A 32 -22.05 13.76 -8.15
N ALA A 33 -20.94 13.46 -8.84
CA ALA A 33 -20.94 12.88 -10.17
C ALA A 33 -21.18 11.35 -10.17
N ARG A 34 -21.30 10.72 -8.99
CA ARG A 34 -21.49 9.26 -8.82
C ARG A 34 -20.46 8.44 -9.59
N HIS A 35 -19.18 8.83 -9.53
CA HIS A 35 -18.13 8.04 -10.17
C HIS A 35 -17.99 6.67 -9.51
N ASP A 36 -17.87 5.60 -10.32
CA ASP A 36 -17.82 4.20 -9.86
C ASP A 36 -16.63 3.88 -8.92
N GLY A 37 -15.60 4.72 -8.91
CA GLY A 37 -14.43 4.62 -8.01
C GLY A 37 -14.48 5.51 -6.77
N HIS A 38 -15.56 6.27 -6.54
CA HIS A 38 -15.65 7.16 -5.39
C HIS A 38 -15.88 6.36 -4.10
N ARG A 39 -15.00 6.57 -3.10
CA ARG A 39 -15.16 6.02 -1.75
C ARG A 39 -15.32 7.14 -0.73
N LEU A 40 -16.33 7.03 0.12
CA LEU A 40 -16.59 8.00 1.18
C LEU A 40 -15.45 8.05 2.22
N ALA A 41 -14.83 6.90 2.50
CA ALA A 41 -13.63 6.78 3.33
C ALA A 41 -12.49 7.69 2.85
N ASP A 42 -12.26 7.78 1.53
CA ASP A 42 -11.18 8.61 0.96
C ASP A 42 -11.48 10.10 1.16
N LEU A 43 -12.75 10.49 1.01
CA LEU A 43 -13.20 11.86 1.29
C LEU A 43 -13.08 12.20 2.78
N ALA A 44 -13.45 11.27 3.68
CA ALA A 44 -13.29 11.45 5.11
C ALA A 44 -11.82 11.59 5.50
N ALA A 45 -10.93 10.78 4.93
CA ALA A 45 -9.48 10.90 5.13
C ALA A 45 -8.94 12.25 4.64
N ALA A 46 -9.39 12.72 3.47
CA ALA A 46 -8.99 14.02 2.94
C ALA A 46 -9.49 15.19 3.82
N LEU A 47 -10.71 15.12 4.34
CA LEU A 47 -11.25 16.13 5.25
C LEU A 47 -10.51 16.14 6.59
N ARG A 48 -10.20 14.95 7.15
CA ARG A 48 -9.39 14.81 8.36
C ARG A 48 -8.02 15.46 8.19
N GLU A 49 -7.35 15.21 7.06
CA GLU A 49 -6.05 15.82 6.79
C GLU A 49 -6.14 17.34 6.66
N LEU A 50 -7.16 17.86 5.98
CA LEU A 50 -7.38 19.30 5.86
C LEU A 50 -7.58 19.96 7.24
N LEU A 51 -8.50 19.42 8.05
CA LEU A 51 -8.80 19.96 9.37
C LEU A 51 -7.63 19.83 10.34
N LEU A 52 -6.91 18.69 10.32
CA LEU A 52 -5.71 18.50 11.13
C LEU A 52 -4.61 19.49 10.74
N THR A 53 -4.35 19.64 9.43
CA THR A 53 -3.33 20.57 8.92
C THR A 53 -3.69 22.01 9.27
N ALA A 54 -4.95 22.42 9.07
CA ALA A 54 -5.41 23.76 9.43
C ALA A 54 -5.32 24.02 10.94
N GLY A 55 -5.73 23.06 11.77
CA GLY A 55 -5.65 23.16 13.23
C GLY A 55 -4.23 23.26 13.77
N LEU A 56 -3.29 22.48 13.21
CA LEU A 56 -1.87 22.56 13.58
C LEU A 56 -1.22 23.85 13.09
N LEU A 57 -1.55 24.33 11.88
CA LEU A 57 -1.06 25.61 11.36
C LEU A 57 -1.58 26.82 12.16
N ALA A 58 -2.77 26.70 12.76
CA ALA A 58 -3.33 27.73 13.64
C ALA A 58 -2.69 27.75 15.03
N SER A 59 -1.89 26.74 15.39
CA SER A 59 -1.14 26.71 16.64
C SER A 59 0.16 27.54 16.55
N ALA A 60 0.66 28.03 17.68
CA ALA A 60 1.66 29.10 17.73
C ALA A 60 3.06 28.76 17.17
N ASP A 61 3.37 27.49 16.89
CA ASP A 61 4.66 27.05 16.35
C ASP A 61 4.50 25.84 15.40
N PRO A 62 4.07 26.05 14.15
CA PRO A 62 3.86 24.94 13.23
C PRO A 62 5.19 24.39 12.71
N GLU A 63 5.38 23.07 12.86
CA GLU A 63 6.51 22.37 12.24
C GLU A 63 6.63 22.72 10.73
N PRO A 64 7.83 23.00 10.20
CA PRO A 64 8.00 23.37 8.78
C PRO A 64 7.42 22.36 7.78
N ALA A 65 7.34 21.08 8.16
CA ALA A 65 6.71 20.01 7.37
C ALA A 65 5.20 20.22 7.15
N LEU A 66 4.53 21.04 7.97
CA LEU A 66 3.12 21.38 7.84
C LEU A 66 2.84 22.38 6.72
N ILE A 67 3.84 23.19 6.32
CA ILE A 67 3.73 24.11 5.17
C ILE A 67 3.61 23.28 3.88
N GLY A 68 4.28 22.13 3.82
CA GLY A 68 4.42 21.33 2.62
C GLY A 68 5.45 21.92 1.67
N THR A 69 5.62 21.29 0.51
CA THR A 69 6.62 21.73 -0.47
C THR A 69 5.96 21.97 -1.81
N ALA A 70 6.35 23.06 -2.49
CA ALA A 70 6.02 23.22 -3.90
C ALA A 70 6.64 22.07 -4.72
N ARG A 71 6.04 21.74 -5.87
CA ARG A 71 6.53 20.71 -6.79
C ARG A 71 8.01 20.96 -7.10
N ARG A 72 8.90 20.15 -6.50
CA ARG A 72 10.35 20.29 -6.65
C ARG A 72 10.77 19.80 -8.04
N GLY A 73 11.61 20.58 -8.70
CA GLY A 73 12.17 20.23 -10.01
C GLY A 73 13.12 19.04 -9.94
N TYR A 74 13.40 18.45 -11.10
CA TYR A 74 14.38 17.39 -11.22
C TYR A 74 15.77 17.89 -10.82
N ARG A 75 16.52 17.09 -10.07
CA ARG A 75 17.93 17.36 -9.73
C ARG A 75 18.87 16.57 -10.63
N PRO A 76 20.06 17.09 -10.95
CA PRO A 76 21.11 16.29 -11.57
C PRO A 76 21.50 15.14 -10.61
N GLY A 77 21.59 13.92 -11.13
CA GLY A 77 22.21 12.80 -10.42
C GLY A 77 23.74 12.85 -10.54
N ASP A 78 24.44 12.17 -9.63
CA ASP A 78 25.90 12.10 -9.58
C ASP A 78 26.52 11.40 -10.82
N ALA A 79 27.85 11.45 -10.90
CA ALA A 79 28.66 10.88 -11.98
C ALA A 79 28.47 9.36 -12.16
N GLY A 80 27.47 8.99 -12.97
CA GLY A 80 27.19 7.61 -13.39
C GLY A 80 26.28 6.84 -12.42
N LEU A 81 25.02 6.62 -12.82
CA LEU A 81 24.02 5.88 -12.07
C LEU A 81 23.81 4.50 -12.70
N ARG A 82 24.24 3.44 -12.00
CA ARG A 82 23.96 2.05 -12.40
C ARG A 82 22.69 1.55 -11.72
N VAL A 83 21.75 1.04 -12.52
CA VAL A 83 20.48 0.49 -12.05
C VAL A 83 20.17 -0.86 -12.68
N HIS A 84 19.47 -1.71 -11.92
CA HIS A 84 19.04 -3.06 -12.30
C HIS A 84 17.52 -3.13 -12.32
N GLY A 85 16.97 -3.80 -13.32
CA GLY A 85 15.55 -4.07 -13.46
C GLY A 85 15.03 -5.04 -12.41
N VAL A 86 13.95 -4.67 -11.73
CA VAL A 86 13.29 -5.53 -10.74
C VAL A 86 12.03 -6.14 -11.32
N CYS A 87 11.05 -5.32 -11.73
CA CYS A 87 9.78 -5.79 -12.28
C CYS A 87 9.05 -4.70 -13.07
N ARG A 88 8.00 -5.10 -13.79
CA ARG A 88 7.02 -4.19 -14.42
C ARG A 88 5.70 -4.19 -13.67
N GLU A 89 5.11 -3.02 -13.56
CA GLU A 89 3.78 -2.81 -12.97
C GLU A 89 2.85 -2.13 -13.99
N PRO A 90 1.71 -2.76 -14.35
CA PRO A 90 0.70 -2.11 -15.18
C PRO A 90 -0.03 -1.01 -14.40
N VAL A 91 -0.26 0.13 -15.07
CA VAL A 91 -1.03 1.25 -14.53
C VAL A 91 -2.36 1.34 -15.27
N ILE A 92 -3.46 1.28 -14.54
CA ILE A 92 -4.81 1.61 -15.02
C ILE A 92 -5.40 2.60 -14.02
N SER A 93 -5.80 3.79 -14.48
CA SER A 93 -6.45 4.79 -13.64
C SER A 93 -7.94 4.90 -13.96
N ALA A 94 -8.73 5.31 -12.96
CA ALA A 94 -10.13 5.66 -13.14
C ALA A 94 -10.32 6.88 -14.09
N THR A 95 -9.27 7.69 -14.29
CA THR A 95 -9.27 8.84 -15.21
C THR A 95 -8.98 8.45 -16.67
N GLY A 96 -8.96 7.16 -17.00
CA GLY A 96 -8.77 6.67 -18.37
C GLY A 96 -7.31 6.60 -18.83
N TYR A 97 -6.34 6.74 -17.91
CA TYR A 97 -4.92 6.55 -18.24
C TYR A 97 -4.54 5.07 -18.14
N GLY A 98 -3.63 4.68 -19.02
CA GLY A 98 -3.07 3.34 -19.10
C GLY A 98 -1.56 3.39 -19.33
N GLY A 99 -0.82 2.44 -18.79
CA GLY A 99 0.61 2.40 -19.00
C GLY A 99 1.35 1.33 -18.23
N VAL A 100 2.66 1.53 -18.12
CA VAL A 100 3.57 0.68 -17.35
C VAL A 100 4.51 1.55 -16.52
N VAL A 101 4.88 1.04 -15.35
CA VAL A 101 6.01 1.51 -14.54
C VAL A 101 7.00 0.36 -14.44
N THR A 102 8.27 0.62 -14.76
CA THR A 102 9.36 -0.31 -14.52
C THR A 102 10.13 0.13 -13.29
N HIS A 103 10.25 -0.79 -12.35
CA HIS A 103 10.95 -0.60 -11.09
C HIS A 103 12.42 -1.00 -11.22
N LEU A 104 13.27 -0.16 -10.68
CA LEU A 104 14.72 -0.25 -10.81
C LEU A 104 15.36 -0.10 -9.43
N VAL A 105 16.51 -0.71 -9.23
CA VAL A 105 17.31 -0.55 -8.01
C VAL A 105 18.79 -0.36 -8.34
N THR A 106 19.47 0.46 -7.57
CA THR A 106 20.94 0.62 -7.61
C THR A 106 21.65 -0.47 -6.82
N ASP A 107 22.98 -0.53 -6.96
CA ASP A 107 23.84 -1.45 -6.19
C ASP A 107 23.73 -1.22 -4.67
N ASP A 108 23.40 0.02 -4.25
CA ASP A 108 23.19 0.41 -2.85
C ASP A 108 21.73 0.27 -2.36
N GLY A 109 20.83 -0.31 -3.17
CA GLY A 109 19.46 -0.62 -2.77
C GLY A 109 18.44 0.51 -2.92
N ARG A 110 18.80 1.66 -3.50
CA ARG A 110 17.86 2.77 -3.75
C ARG A 110 16.95 2.48 -4.94
N TRP A 111 15.65 2.74 -4.75
CA TRP A 111 14.64 2.50 -5.78
C TRP A 111 14.47 3.68 -6.73
N PHE A 112 14.29 3.35 -8.01
CA PHE A 112 13.97 4.29 -9.07
C PHE A 112 12.86 3.74 -9.96
N THR A 113 12.20 4.63 -10.71
CA THR A 113 11.17 4.22 -11.67
C THR A 113 11.33 4.89 -13.02
N VAL A 114 10.93 4.17 -14.07
CA VAL A 114 10.71 4.69 -15.42
C VAL A 114 9.30 4.34 -15.85
N ALA A 115 8.53 5.31 -16.34
CA ALA A 115 7.12 5.13 -16.63
C ALA A 115 6.73 5.59 -18.04
N ASP A 116 5.87 4.82 -18.71
CA ASP A 116 5.12 5.25 -19.89
C ASP A 116 3.61 5.15 -19.58
N VAL A 117 3.04 6.26 -19.11
CA VAL A 117 1.61 6.38 -18.77
C VAL A 117 0.99 7.51 -19.57
N LYS A 118 -0.02 7.20 -20.38
CA LYS A 118 -0.76 8.18 -21.22
C LYS A 118 -2.24 7.81 -21.25
N PRO A 119 -3.13 8.65 -21.79
CA PRO A 119 -4.53 8.27 -22.01
C PRO A 119 -4.63 7.00 -22.88
N GLY A 120 -5.57 6.10 -22.55
CA GLY A 120 -5.81 4.87 -23.31
C GLY A 120 -6.25 3.65 -22.49
N GLY A 121 -6.44 3.79 -21.18
CA GLY A 121 -7.05 2.78 -20.31
C GLY A 121 -6.39 1.39 -20.32
N PRO A 122 -7.17 0.32 -20.08
CA PRO A 122 -6.63 -1.04 -19.93
C PRO A 122 -5.87 -1.58 -21.15
N ALA A 123 -6.36 -1.30 -22.37
CA ALA A 123 -5.70 -1.75 -23.60
C ALA A 123 -4.28 -1.18 -23.73
N ARG A 124 -4.11 0.11 -23.37
CA ARG A 124 -2.79 0.73 -23.32
C ARG A 124 -1.92 0.13 -22.21
N ALA A 125 -2.46 -0.11 -21.02
CA ALA A 125 -1.70 -0.71 -19.92
C ALA A 125 -1.12 -2.08 -20.32
N ARG A 126 -1.89 -2.88 -21.07
CA ARG A 126 -1.43 -4.14 -21.67
C ARG A 126 -0.31 -3.92 -22.69
N GLY A 127 -0.52 -3.01 -23.65
CA GLY A 127 0.44 -2.76 -24.73
C GLY A 127 1.73 -2.06 -24.31
N ALA A 128 1.69 -1.28 -23.23
CA ALA A 128 2.84 -0.51 -22.75
C ALA A 128 3.99 -1.40 -22.23
N ALA A 129 3.71 -2.67 -21.92
CA ALA A 129 4.69 -3.65 -21.41
C ALA A 129 5.95 -3.78 -22.29
N THR A 130 5.82 -3.54 -23.59
CA THR A 130 6.88 -3.60 -24.61
C THR A 130 7.08 -2.26 -25.32
N ALA A 131 6.54 -1.17 -24.77
CA ALA A 131 6.80 0.16 -25.28
C ALA A 131 8.30 0.53 -25.11
N PRO A 132 8.86 1.34 -26.02
CA PRO A 132 10.21 1.86 -25.87
C PRO A 132 10.37 2.69 -24.58
N VAL A 133 11.50 2.52 -23.91
CA VAL A 133 11.85 3.31 -22.73
C VAL A 133 12.35 4.67 -23.20
N ALA A 134 11.65 5.73 -22.83
CA ALA A 134 12.04 7.10 -23.15
C ALA A 134 13.16 7.58 -22.21
N LEU A 135 14.36 7.01 -22.27
CA LEU A 135 15.49 7.39 -21.41
C LEU A 135 16.79 7.44 -22.23
N GLY A 136 17.05 8.60 -22.84
CA GLY A 136 18.15 8.78 -23.77
C GLY A 136 18.00 7.95 -25.05
N PRO A 137 19.08 7.77 -25.84
CA PRO A 137 19.06 7.01 -27.09
C PRO A 137 19.05 5.48 -26.88
N ALA A 138 18.78 5.00 -25.66
CA ALA A 138 18.84 3.59 -25.33
C ALA A 138 17.73 2.83 -26.07
N ALA A 139 18.12 1.92 -26.97
CA ALA A 139 17.19 1.10 -27.75
C ALA A 139 16.69 -0.12 -26.95
N LEU A 140 15.95 0.14 -25.87
CA LEU A 140 15.31 -0.91 -25.09
C LEU A 140 13.83 -0.61 -24.81
N ASN A 141 13.05 -1.65 -24.62
CA ASN A 141 11.67 -1.56 -24.15
C ASN A 141 11.54 -1.90 -22.66
N HIS A 142 10.35 -1.66 -22.10
CA HIS A 142 10.09 -1.89 -20.68
C HIS A 142 10.27 -3.36 -20.24
N ALA A 143 10.00 -4.34 -21.13
CA ALA A 143 10.22 -5.76 -20.85
C ALA A 143 11.72 -6.08 -20.72
N GLN A 144 12.53 -5.56 -21.64
CA GLN A 144 13.99 -5.69 -21.60
C GLN A 144 14.59 -4.95 -20.40
N LEU A 145 14.07 -3.76 -20.04
CA LEU A 145 14.57 -3.00 -18.90
C LEU A 145 14.30 -3.73 -17.58
N ALA A 146 13.08 -4.24 -17.37
CA ALA A 146 12.76 -5.00 -16.16
C ALA A 146 13.58 -6.29 -16.05
N ARG A 147 13.96 -6.84 -17.22
CA ARG A 147 14.97 -7.86 -17.58
C ARG A 147 16.42 -7.58 -17.18
N GLY A 148 16.84 -6.35 -17.40
CA GLY A 148 18.22 -5.97 -17.61
C GLY A 148 18.72 -4.97 -16.58
N GLY A 149 19.48 -3.99 -17.05
CA GLY A 149 19.87 -2.82 -16.28
C GLY A 149 20.24 -1.66 -17.20
N LEU A 150 20.57 -0.51 -16.60
CA LEU A 150 21.08 0.65 -17.31
C LEU A 150 22.28 1.25 -16.56
N LEU A 151 23.27 1.69 -17.31
CA LEU A 151 24.24 2.68 -16.85
C LEU A 151 23.82 4.04 -17.41
N ILE A 152 23.42 4.95 -16.52
CA ILE A 152 22.86 6.25 -16.87
C ILE A 152 23.87 7.34 -16.53
N THR A 153 24.15 8.23 -17.48
CA THR A 153 24.95 9.44 -17.28
C THR A 153 24.09 10.68 -17.51
N GLY A 154 24.30 11.72 -16.70
CA GLY A 154 23.47 12.94 -16.75
C GLY A 154 22.03 12.72 -16.29
N ALA A 155 21.78 11.74 -15.42
CA ALA A 155 20.45 11.39 -14.94
C ALA A 155 19.74 12.61 -14.34
N THR A 156 18.47 12.78 -14.68
CA THR A 156 17.59 13.75 -14.00
C THR A 156 16.68 12.99 -13.06
N LEU A 157 16.71 13.33 -11.77
CA LEU A 157 15.96 12.64 -10.71
C LEU A 157 14.84 13.51 -10.18
N SER A 158 13.62 12.99 -10.20
CA SER A 158 12.51 13.57 -9.44
C SER A 158 12.70 13.26 -7.94
N PRO A 159 12.18 14.10 -7.01
CA PRO A 159 12.21 13.81 -5.58
C PRO A 159 11.61 12.46 -5.18
N ASP A 160 10.69 11.93 -5.98
CA ASP A 160 10.03 10.63 -5.77
C ASP A 160 10.78 9.46 -6.43
N GLY A 161 12.00 9.67 -6.94
CA GLY A 161 12.81 8.61 -7.55
C GLY A 161 12.46 8.31 -9.03
N ARG A 162 11.66 9.15 -9.69
CA ARG A 162 11.43 9.00 -11.14
C ARG A 162 12.63 9.46 -11.95
N LEU A 163 13.09 8.61 -12.86
CA LEU A 163 14.12 8.96 -13.83
C LEU A 163 13.52 9.75 -14.98
N GLY A 164 14.05 10.94 -15.22
CA GLY A 164 13.67 11.81 -16.34
C GLY A 164 14.53 11.60 -17.58
N SER A 165 14.03 12.09 -18.71
CA SER A 165 14.57 11.89 -20.06
C SER A 165 15.22 13.15 -20.66
N GLY A 166 15.84 13.97 -19.82
CA GLY A 166 16.41 15.26 -20.22
C GLY A 166 17.45 15.18 -21.36
N LYS A 167 17.68 16.30 -22.06
CA LYS A 167 18.55 16.40 -23.25
C LYS A 167 20.01 15.92 -23.05
N GLY A 168 20.49 15.82 -21.81
CA GLY A 168 21.83 15.34 -21.46
C GLY A 168 21.89 13.89 -20.95
N VAL A 169 20.75 13.20 -20.86
CA VAL A 169 20.69 11.84 -20.35
C VAL A 169 21.18 10.87 -21.42
N ARG A 170 22.23 10.10 -21.13
CA ARG A 170 22.57 8.91 -21.91
C ARG A 170 22.40 7.68 -21.04
N ALA A 171 21.83 6.63 -21.61
CA ALA A 171 21.71 5.34 -20.96
C ALA A 171 22.25 4.24 -21.86
N THR A 172 23.04 3.36 -21.26
CA THR A 172 23.60 2.18 -21.91
C THR A 172 22.99 0.94 -21.28
N PRO A 173 22.35 0.05 -22.05
CA PRO A 173 21.84 -1.22 -21.54
C PRO A 173 22.93 -2.06 -20.88
N LEU A 174 22.58 -2.70 -19.77
CA LEU A 174 23.39 -3.69 -19.08
C LEU A 174 22.70 -5.05 -19.11
N THR A 175 23.51 -6.11 -19.06
CA THR A 175 23.02 -7.47 -18.84
C THR A 175 22.31 -7.54 -17.48
N GLY A 176 21.16 -8.19 -17.46
CA GLY A 176 20.37 -8.36 -16.25
C GLY A 176 20.97 -9.34 -15.26
N LEU A 177 20.61 -9.15 -13.99
CA LEU A 177 20.93 -10.08 -12.91
C LEU A 177 19.67 -10.87 -12.52
N PRO A 178 19.79 -12.17 -12.18
CA PRO A 178 18.70 -12.88 -11.51
C PRO A 178 18.54 -12.35 -10.08
N TRP A 179 17.36 -12.52 -9.49
CA TRP A 179 17.11 -12.11 -8.11
C TRP A 179 17.97 -12.86 -7.09
N SER A 180 18.54 -14.01 -7.44
CA SER A 180 19.45 -14.78 -6.59
C SER A 180 20.89 -14.25 -6.55
N SER A 181 21.21 -13.15 -7.24
CA SER A 181 22.58 -12.67 -7.37
C SER A 181 22.77 -11.20 -6.99
N GLY A 182 23.94 -10.91 -6.40
CA GLY A 182 24.44 -9.56 -6.15
C GLY A 182 23.45 -8.66 -5.41
N PRO A 183 23.27 -7.39 -5.84
CA PRO A 183 22.44 -6.43 -5.14
C PRO A 183 20.95 -6.81 -5.10
N LEU A 184 20.46 -7.60 -6.07
CA LEU A 184 19.07 -8.04 -6.10
C LEU A 184 18.76 -9.09 -5.04
N ALA A 185 19.73 -9.94 -4.68
CA ALA A 185 19.55 -10.92 -3.60
C ALA A 185 19.37 -10.24 -2.24
N ALA A 186 20.08 -9.13 -2.00
CA ALA A 186 20.01 -8.38 -0.75
C ALA A 186 18.61 -7.82 -0.46
N LEU A 187 17.80 -7.56 -1.49
CA LEU A 187 16.42 -7.08 -1.34
C LEU A 187 15.54 -8.06 -0.55
N PHE A 188 15.82 -9.36 -0.63
CA PHE A 188 15.00 -10.41 -0.02
C PHE A 188 15.54 -10.89 1.32
N ALA A 189 16.68 -10.36 1.76
CA ALA A 189 17.34 -10.77 3.00
C ALA A 189 16.67 -10.18 4.26
N ARG A 190 16.04 -9.01 4.15
CA ARG A 190 15.42 -8.31 5.29
C ARG A 190 14.08 -8.96 5.66
N PRO A 191 13.81 -9.27 6.94
CA PRO A 191 12.50 -9.78 7.37
C PRO A 191 11.35 -8.84 6.99
N LEU A 192 10.22 -9.43 6.61
CA LEU A 192 9.04 -8.70 6.19
C LEU A 192 8.47 -7.83 7.32
N THR A 193 8.39 -8.35 8.55
CA THR A 193 7.85 -7.62 9.69
C THR A 193 8.67 -6.36 9.99
N GLU A 194 10.00 -6.42 9.89
CA GLU A 194 10.87 -5.24 10.07
C GLU A 194 10.63 -4.21 8.97
N THR A 195 10.63 -4.67 7.71
CA THR A 195 10.40 -3.80 6.55
C THR A 195 9.05 -3.12 6.64
N VAL A 196 7.99 -3.85 7.01
CA VAL A 196 6.64 -3.29 7.13
C VAL A 196 6.52 -2.35 8.32
N THR A 197 7.12 -2.68 9.46
CA THR A 197 7.09 -1.82 10.65
C THR A 197 7.72 -0.46 10.35
N ASP A 198 8.89 -0.47 9.71
CA ASP A 198 9.59 0.74 9.26
C ASP A 198 8.73 1.56 8.29
N ARG A 199 8.11 0.91 7.29
CA ARG A 199 7.19 1.54 6.32
C ARG A 199 5.96 2.17 6.98
N LEU A 200 5.34 1.47 7.90
CA LEU A 200 4.12 1.94 8.57
C LEU A 200 4.43 3.03 9.60
N SER A 201 5.66 3.07 10.14
CA SER A 201 6.14 4.12 11.05
C SER A 201 6.47 5.41 10.29
N THR A 202 7.19 5.28 9.17
CA THR A 202 7.59 6.39 8.29
C THR A 202 6.43 6.94 7.45
N ALA A 203 5.29 6.25 7.38
CA ALA A 203 4.04 6.75 6.79
C ALA A 203 3.41 7.86 7.65
N HIS A 204 4.13 8.97 7.84
CA HIS A 204 3.61 10.23 8.34
C HIS A 204 2.91 11.01 7.22
N ALA A 205 1.98 11.88 7.64
CA ALA A 205 0.89 12.46 6.87
C ALA A 205 1.29 13.49 5.79
N THR A 206 2.22 13.17 4.91
CA THR A 206 2.56 13.97 3.74
C THR A 206 2.90 13.01 2.61
N ASP A 207 2.38 13.28 1.41
CA ASP A 207 2.63 12.51 0.19
C ASP A 207 1.71 11.30 -0.09
N LEU A 208 0.40 11.56 -0.08
CA LEU A 208 -0.57 10.74 -0.83
C LEU A 208 -0.65 11.13 -2.31
N GLU A 209 -0.08 12.27 -2.72
CA GLU A 209 -0.01 12.72 -4.13
C GLU A 209 1.30 12.34 -4.84
N GLN A 210 2.38 12.00 -4.11
CA GLN A 210 3.51 11.30 -4.74
C GLN A 210 3.01 9.91 -5.06
N SER A 211 2.97 9.58 -6.35
CA SER A 211 2.17 8.47 -6.86
C SER A 211 2.35 7.23 -6.01
N ALA A 212 1.27 6.55 -5.66
CA ALA A 212 1.34 5.24 -5.02
C ALA A 212 2.29 4.27 -5.76
N GLN A 213 2.56 4.55 -7.05
CA GLN A 213 3.53 3.90 -7.92
C GLN A 213 5.02 4.14 -7.60
N THR A 214 5.39 5.19 -6.85
CA THR A 214 6.79 5.50 -6.50
C THR A 214 7.19 5.11 -5.09
N ARG A 215 6.26 4.54 -4.31
CA ARG A 215 6.63 3.91 -3.03
C ARG A 215 7.46 2.65 -3.30
N GLU A 216 8.58 2.57 -2.60
CA GLU A 216 9.50 1.45 -2.63
C GLU A 216 8.75 0.13 -2.38
N LEU A 217 9.10 -0.89 -3.16
CA LEU A 217 8.46 -2.19 -3.10
C LEU A 217 8.99 -2.99 -1.91
N ILE A 218 8.18 -3.96 -1.49
CA ILE A 218 8.56 -4.96 -0.50
C ILE A 218 8.99 -6.22 -1.23
N CYS A 219 10.10 -6.78 -0.78
CA CYS A 219 10.70 -8.01 -1.29
C CYS A 219 10.74 -9.02 -0.16
N CYS A 220 10.17 -10.21 -0.34
CA CYS A 220 10.19 -11.27 0.67
C CYS A 220 10.04 -12.66 0.06
N ASP A 221 10.49 -13.69 0.78
CA ASP A 221 10.27 -15.08 0.42
C ASP A 221 9.06 -15.63 1.20
N LEU A 222 8.11 -16.24 0.48
CA LEU A 222 6.82 -16.68 0.99
C LEU A 222 6.55 -18.14 0.63
N MET A 223 5.79 -18.83 1.47
CA MET A 223 5.19 -20.13 1.16
C MET A 223 3.69 -19.98 0.97
N VAL A 224 3.16 -20.46 -0.15
CA VAL A 224 1.72 -20.51 -0.41
C VAL A 224 1.07 -21.53 0.51
N VAL A 225 0.06 -21.10 1.26
CA VAL A 225 -0.64 -21.92 2.26
C VAL A 225 -2.00 -22.36 1.75
N GLY A 226 -2.68 -21.50 0.99
CA GLY A 226 -3.99 -21.81 0.41
C GLY A 226 -4.58 -20.59 -0.28
N ALA A 227 -5.87 -20.61 -0.55
CA ALA A 227 -6.57 -19.48 -1.13
C ALA A 227 -8.01 -19.41 -0.64
N THR A 228 -8.56 -18.21 -0.75
CA THR A 228 -9.98 -17.89 -0.63
C THR A 228 -10.48 -17.43 -2.00
N ALA A 229 -11.74 -16.98 -2.09
CA ALA A 229 -12.31 -16.55 -3.36
C ALA A 229 -11.58 -15.35 -4.00
N ASP A 230 -11.04 -14.44 -3.19
CA ASP A 230 -10.49 -13.16 -3.65
C ASP A 230 -8.99 -12.95 -3.38
N HIS A 231 -8.35 -13.83 -2.59
CA HIS A 231 -6.92 -13.72 -2.27
C HIS A 231 -6.22 -15.06 -2.04
N VAL A 232 -4.89 -15.06 -2.14
CA VAL A 232 -4.03 -16.19 -1.81
C VAL A 232 -3.45 -15.97 -0.41
N LEU A 233 -3.46 -17.01 0.42
CA LEU A 233 -2.85 -16.99 1.74
C LEU A 233 -1.42 -17.52 1.65
N ALA A 234 -0.48 -16.81 2.25
CA ALA A 234 0.92 -17.19 2.30
C ALA A 234 1.52 -16.93 3.68
N ARG A 235 2.58 -17.65 4.04
CA ARG A 235 3.38 -17.39 5.23
C ARG A 235 4.77 -16.93 4.84
N GLN A 236 5.32 -15.99 5.59
CA GLN A 236 6.71 -15.59 5.39
C GLN A 236 7.64 -16.77 5.72
N LEU A 237 8.59 -17.03 4.82
CA LEU A 237 9.75 -17.87 5.09
C LEU A 237 10.78 -17.00 5.79
N LEU A 238 11.16 -17.37 7.01
CA LEU A 238 12.30 -16.74 7.67
C LEU A 238 13.58 -17.28 7.03
N PRO A 239 14.62 -16.44 6.84
CA PRO A 239 15.94 -16.93 6.46
C PRO A 239 16.37 -18.02 7.44
N ALA A 240 16.92 -19.13 6.94
CA ALA A 240 17.46 -20.17 7.82
C ALA A 240 18.48 -19.54 8.78
N PRO A 241 18.45 -19.86 10.09
CA PRO A 241 19.49 -19.40 10.99
C PRO A 241 20.84 -19.89 10.48
N THR A 242 21.82 -19.00 10.38
CA THR A 242 23.20 -19.37 10.05
C THR A 242 23.63 -20.48 11.03
N PRO A 243 24.18 -21.61 10.57
CA PRO A 243 24.63 -22.67 11.46
C PRO A 243 25.90 -22.22 12.19
N THR A 244 25.75 -21.42 13.25
CA THR A 244 26.84 -21.00 14.16
C THR A 244 26.90 -21.82 15.44
N ALA A 245 26.31 -23.02 15.46
CA ALA A 245 26.53 -23.99 16.52
C ALA A 245 26.74 -25.39 15.92
N PRO A 246 27.69 -26.19 16.43
CA PRO A 246 27.89 -27.56 15.96
C PRO A 246 26.59 -28.34 16.15
N ALA A 247 26.16 -29.02 15.09
CA ALA A 247 24.98 -29.86 15.09
C ALA A 247 25.00 -30.82 16.29
N ALA A 248 23.96 -30.76 17.12
CA ALA A 248 23.65 -31.86 18.03
C ALA A 248 23.47 -33.14 17.19
N GLY A 249 23.93 -34.27 17.73
CA GLY A 249 24.20 -35.51 17.00
C GLY A 249 23.07 -36.09 16.15
N PRO A 250 23.37 -37.12 15.35
CA PRO A 250 22.56 -37.61 14.22
C PRO A 250 21.21 -38.28 14.56
N ASP A 251 20.75 -38.23 15.82
CA ASP A 251 19.57 -38.97 16.29
C ASP A 251 18.40 -38.08 16.79
N ASP A 252 18.41 -36.77 16.50
CA ASP A 252 17.25 -35.92 16.82
C ASP A 252 16.24 -35.92 15.65
N PRO A 253 15.03 -36.50 15.78
CA PRO A 253 14.01 -36.53 14.72
C PRO A 253 13.48 -35.14 14.31
N GLN A 254 14.02 -34.07 14.89
CA GLN A 254 13.75 -32.67 14.54
C GLN A 254 14.78 -32.05 13.57
N ALA A 255 15.83 -32.77 13.17
CA ALA A 255 16.88 -32.27 12.27
C ALA A 255 16.46 -32.09 10.79
N GLY A 256 15.19 -32.32 10.45
CA GLY A 256 14.62 -32.11 9.11
C GLY A 256 13.77 -30.84 8.93
N ALA A 257 13.63 -29.99 9.96
CA ALA A 257 12.76 -28.82 9.89
C ALA A 257 13.47 -27.62 9.22
N GLY A 258 13.52 -27.62 7.89
CA GLY A 258 13.95 -26.46 7.11
C GLY A 258 13.13 -25.20 7.45
N ALA A 259 13.79 -24.04 7.52
CA ALA A 259 13.24 -22.68 7.72
C ALA A 259 11.96 -22.61 8.57
N ALA A 260 12.09 -22.29 9.87
CA ALA A 260 10.98 -22.17 10.81
C ALA A 260 9.78 -21.41 10.21
N GLU A 261 8.67 -22.14 10.00
CA GLU A 261 7.42 -21.65 9.40
C GLU A 261 6.60 -20.86 10.44
N SER A 262 7.17 -19.77 10.97
CA SER A 262 6.59 -19.01 12.09
C SER A 262 6.20 -17.56 11.76
N GLY A 263 6.32 -17.16 10.48
CA GLY A 263 5.97 -15.82 10.02
C GLY A 263 4.46 -15.52 10.01
N PRO A 264 4.08 -14.22 9.95
CA PRO A 264 2.67 -13.81 9.88
C PRO A 264 1.96 -14.39 8.65
N LEU A 265 0.65 -14.58 8.77
CA LEU A 265 -0.19 -14.99 7.64
C LEU A 265 -0.52 -13.76 6.77
N ILE A 266 -0.10 -13.81 5.51
CA ILE A 266 -0.15 -12.72 4.55
C ILE A 266 -1.24 -13.00 3.51
N ARG A 267 -1.98 -11.96 3.15
CA ARG A 267 -2.98 -11.98 2.07
C ARG A 267 -2.37 -11.38 0.81
N LEU A 268 -2.28 -12.18 -0.25
CA LEU A 268 -1.85 -11.74 -1.57
C LEU A 268 -3.08 -11.46 -2.42
N VAL A 269 -3.31 -10.18 -2.73
CA VAL A 269 -4.46 -9.70 -3.50
C VAL A 269 -3.97 -9.21 -4.86
N PRO A 270 -4.61 -9.54 -6.00
CA PRO A 270 -4.19 -9.06 -7.31
C PRO A 270 -3.92 -7.55 -7.30
N ALA A 271 -2.74 -7.11 -7.75
CA ALA A 271 -2.44 -5.67 -7.86
C ALA A 271 -3.34 -4.97 -8.88
N ASN A 272 -3.82 -5.72 -9.88
CA ASN A 272 -4.85 -5.26 -10.80
C ASN A 272 -5.78 -6.42 -11.18
N GLY A 273 -7.08 -6.26 -10.94
CA GLY A 273 -8.09 -7.28 -11.22
C GLY A 273 -8.63 -7.29 -12.66
N HIS A 274 -8.18 -6.37 -13.53
CA HIS A 274 -8.70 -6.25 -14.89
C HIS A 274 -8.42 -7.53 -15.69
N PRO A 275 -9.41 -8.11 -16.41
CA PRO A 275 -9.28 -9.41 -17.10
C PRO A 275 -8.21 -9.42 -18.19
N ASP A 276 -7.85 -8.24 -18.70
CA ASP A 276 -6.79 -8.06 -19.70
C ASP A 276 -5.36 -8.27 -19.17
N LEU A 277 -5.18 -8.29 -17.84
CA LEU A 277 -3.90 -8.46 -17.16
C LEU A 277 -3.83 -9.84 -16.52
N ALA A 278 -2.61 -10.35 -16.34
CA ALA A 278 -2.41 -11.73 -15.91
C ALA A 278 -2.48 -11.96 -14.39
N HIS A 279 -2.62 -10.90 -13.57
CA HIS A 279 -2.50 -10.99 -12.11
C HIS A 279 -3.45 -12.04 -11.51
N THR A 280 -4.75 -11.93 -11.79
CA THR A 280 -5.76 -12.81 -11.19
C THR A 280 -5.56 -14.26 -11.63
N SER A 281 -5.25 -14.51 -12.91
CA SER A 281 -4.96 -15.87 -13.38
C SER A 281 -3.69 -16.44 -12.76
N ASN A 282 -2.63 -15.64 -12.62
CA ASN A 282 -1.37 -16.10 -12.04
C ASN A 282 -1.50 -16.40 -10.56
N LEU A 283 -2.23 -15.58 -9.79
CA LEU A 283 -2.48 -15.87 -8.38
C LEU A 283 -3.29 -17.15 -8.20
N ARG A 284 -4.26 -17.44 -9.07
CA ARG A 284 -4.94 -18.75 -9.08
C ARG A 284 -3.99 -19.91 -9.39
N GLN A 285 -3.03 -19.73 -10.29
CA GLN A 285 -2.02 -20.75 -10.58
C GLN A 285 -1.13 -21.02 -9.36
N LEU A 286 -0.66 -19.99 -8.66
CA LEU A 286 0.11 -20.15 -7.42
C LEU A 286 -0.73 -20.85 -6.34
N ALA A 287 -1.99 -20.45 -6.17
CA ALA A 287 -2.92 -21.08 -5.23
C ALA A 287 -3.19 -22.56 -5.51
N SER A 288 -3.03 -23.00 -6.76
CA SER A 288 -3.18 -24.42 -7.14
C SER A 288 -2.08 -25.33 -6.57
N ARG A 289 -1.09 -24.75 -5.89
CA ARG A 289 0.10 -25.43 -5.37
C ARG A 289 0.40 -25.00 -3.91
N PRO A 290 -0.41 -25.41 -2.91
CA PRO A 290 -0.03 -25.25 -1.51
C PRO A 290 1.35 -25.87 -1.23
N GLY A 291 2.14 -25.22 -0.37
CA GLY A 291 3.53 -25.58 -0.09
C GLY A 291 4.54 -24.97 -1.06
N LEU A 292 4.09 -24.36 -2.17
CA LEU A 292 4.96 -23.67 -3.12
C LEU A 292 5.68 -22.49 -2.45
N ARG A 293 7.00 -22.48 -2.55
CA ARG A 293 7.86 -21.39 -2.09
C ARG A 293 8.13 -20.43 -3.23
N VAL A 294 7.85 -19.15 -3.02
CA VAL A 294 8.00 -18.09 -4.01
C VAL A 294 8.70 -16.88 -3.41
N ARG A 295 9.62 -16.32 -4.18
CA ARG A 295 10.13 -14.99 -3.96
C ARG A 295 9.12 -13.99 -4.50
N VAL A 296 8.78 -12.96 -3.74
CA VAL A 296 7.72 -12.01 -4.09
C VAL A 296 8.23 -10.58 -4.01
N VAL A 297 7.96 -9.82 -5.07
CA VAL A 297 8.06 -8.35 -5.07
C VAL A 297 6.65 -7.79 -5.10
N ALA A 298 6.28 -6.98 -4.11
CA ALA A 298 4.91 -6.53 -3.90
C ALA A 298 4.81 -5.09 -3.40
N ARG A 299 3.63 -4.48 -3.59
CA ARG A 299 3.23 -3.28 -2.84
C ARG A 299 2.61 -3.66 -1.51
N LEU A 300 2.93 -2.89 -0.48
CA LEU A 300 2.20 -2.91 0.78
C LEU A 300 0.82 -2.27 0.59
N ALA A 301 -0.23 -2.88 1.13
CA ALA A 301 -1.53 -2.24 1.33
C ALA A 301 -1.59 -1.70 2.78
N PRO A 302 -1.18 -0.44 3.04
CA PRO A 302 -1.04 0.08 4.40
C PRO A 302 -2.37 0.21 5.16
N GLU A 303 -3.50 0.14 4.47
CA GLU A 303 -4.86 0.22 4.99
C GLU A 303 -5.54 -1.15 5.18
N ARG A 304 -4.84 -2.25 4.92
CA ARG A 304 -5.38 -3.61 5.01
C ARG A 304 -4.52 -4.51 5.90
N ALA A 305 -5.17 -5.38 6.67
CA ALA A 305 -4.51 -6.34 7.53
C ALA A 305 -3.60 -7.29 6.73
N ALA A 306 -2.30 -7.33 7.08
CA ALA A 306 -1.31 -8.25 6.51
C ALA A 306 -1.42 -8.46 4.98
N THR A 307 -1.70 -7.40 4.21
CA THR A 307 -2.02 -7.52 2.78
C THR A 307 -0.91 -6.97 1.89
N LEU A 308 -0.55 -7.74 0.87
CA LEU A 308 0.36 -7.37 -0.21
C LEU A 308 -0.33 -7.46 -1.57
N HIS A 309 0.06 -6.57 -2.47
CA HIS A 309 -0.27 -6.61 -3.89
C HIS A 309 0.96 -7.07 -4.68
N PRO A 310 1.10 -8.38 -4.97
CA PRO A 310 2.28 -8.90 -5.64
C PRO A 310 2.32 -8.42 -7.09
N LEU A 311 3.49 -7.92 -7.48
CA LEU A 311 3.80 -7.40 -8.81
C LEU A 311 4.61 -8.39 -9.63
N ALA A 312 5.53 -9.11 -8.98
CA ALA A 312 6.35 -10.13 -9.62
C ALA A 312 6.70 -11.25 -8.65
N VAL A 313 6.97 -12.43 -9.21
CA VAL A 313 7.38 -13.62 -8.45
C VAL A 313 8.58 -14.32 -9.07
N GLY A 314 9.37 -14.99 -8.27
CA GLY A 314 10.57 -15.73 -8.70
C GLY A 314 10.80 -16.97 -7.86
N PRO A 315 11.78 -17.81 -8.25
CA PRO A 315 12.16 -18.97 -7.47
C PRO A 315 12.86 -18.55 -6.18
N VAL A 316 12.63 -19.31 -5.11
CA VAL A 316 13.42 -19.26 -3.87
C VAL A 316 14.64 -20.16 -4.09
N PRO A 317 15.87 -19.72 -3.78
CA PRO A 317 17.06 -20.55 -3.95
C PRO A 317 17.03 -21.79 -3.03
N ASP A 318 17.85 -22.79 -3.37
CA ASP A 318 18.14 -23.96 -2.53
C ASP A 318 16.90 -24.82 -2.14
N THR A 319 15.87 -24.82 -2.99
CA THR A 319 14.68 -25.66 -2.80
C THR A 319 14.07 -26.09 -4.13
N GLU A 320 13.60 -27.34 -4.22
CA GLU A 320 12.89 -27.85 -5.40
C GLU A 320 11.40 -27.49 -5.41
N ALA A 321 10.85 -27.11 -4.25
CA ALA A 321 9.46 -26.72 -4.06
C ALA A 321 9.17 -25.29 -4.54
N THR A 322 9.78 -24.86 -5.65
CA THR A 322 9.71 -23.49 -6.16
C THR A 322 9.45 -23.43 -7.68
N LEU A 323 9.31 -22.22 -8.21
CA LEU A 323 9.00 -21.97 -9.62
C LEU A 323 10.12 -22.44 -10.56
N ARG A 324 9.72 -23.05 -11.68
CA ARG A 324 10.59 -23.50 -12.78
C ARG A 324 10.40 -22.58 -13.98
N LEU A 325 10.95 -21.37 -13.89
CA LEU A 325 10.74 -20.33 -14.90
C LEU A 325 11.68 -20.50 -16.11
N PRO A 326 11.24 -20.11 -17.32
CA PRO A 326 12.09 -20.11 -18.51
C PRO A 326 13.34 -19.23 -18.34
N ALA A 327 14.44 -19.59 -19.00
CA ALA A 327 15.71 -18.88 -18.88
C ALA A 327 15.61 -17.41 -19.36
N GLU A 328 14.80 -17.15 -20.39
CA GLU A 328 14.53 -15.81 -20.94
C GLU A 328 13.79 -14.89 -19.95
N TRP A 329 13.24 -15.44 -18.86
CA TRP A 329 12.60 -14.68 -17.79
C TRP A 329 13.57 -14.31 -16.68
N LEU A 330 14.84 -14.77 -16.74
CA LEU A 330 15.90 -14.45 -15.78
C LEU A 330 15.44 -14.61 -14.32
N GLY A 331 14.74 -15.72 -14.05
CA GLY A 331 14.28 -16.08 -12.70
C GLY A 331 13.15 -15.19 -12.16
N ARG A 332 12.35 -14.53 -12.99
CA ARG A 332 11.18 -13.76 -12.52
C ARG A 332 10.04 -13.69 -13.51
N ALA A 333 8.81 -13.73 -13.02
CA ALA A 333 7.58 -13.51 -13.76
C ALA A 333 6.91 -12.23 -13.28
N ASP A 334 6.72 -11.25 -14.16
CA ASP A 334 5.93 -10.05 -13.90
C ASP A 334 4.43 -10.41 -13.95
N LEU A 335 3.77 -10.44 -12.80
CA LEU A 335 2.44 -11.00 -12.65
C LEU A 335 1.36 -10.29 -13.48
N GLY A 336 1.58 -9.03 -13.85
CA GLY A 336 0.66 -8.28 -14.71
C GLY A 336 0.72 -8.68 -16.19
N TYR A 337 1.83 -9.26 -16.64
CA TYR A 337 2.13 -9.44 -18.07
C TYR A 337 2.47 -10.88 -18.45
N ASP A 338 3.35 -11.53 -17.68
CA ASP A 338 3.79 -12.89 -17.94
C ASP A 338 2.69 -13.87 -17.47
N ARG A 339 2.45 -14.95 -18.21
CA ARG A 339 1.41 -15.95 -17.85
C ARG A 339 2.06 -17.22 -17.32
N LEU A 340 1.83 -17.50 -16.04
CA LEU A 340 2.26 -18.75 -15.41
C LEU A 340 1.47 -19.93 -15.98
N GLN A 341 2.18 -21.01 -16.26
CA GLN A 341 1.64 -22.27 -16.76
C GLN A 341 1.94 -23.38 -15.77
N GLY A 342 1.24 -24.51 -15.89
CA GLY A 342 1.46 -25.66 -15.02
C GLY A 342 2.90 -26.20 -15.08
N SER A 343 3.57 -26.10 -16.23
CA SER A 343 4.98 -26.46 -16.43
C SER A 343 5.95 -25.58 -15.64
N HIS A 344 5.53 -24.37 -15.26
CA HIS A 344 6.34 -23.46 -14.44
C HIS A 344 6.24 -23.76 -12.94
N LEU A 345 5.35 -24.68 -12.54
CA LEU A 345 5.16 -25.11 -11.17
C LEU A 345 5.87 -26.45 -10.95
N PRO A 346 6.36 -26.72 -9.72
CA PRO A 346 6.89 -28.02 -9.40
C PRO A 346 5.76 -29.08 -9.36
N PRO A 347 6.11 -30.37 -9.50
CA PRO A 347 5.23 -31.48 -9.17
C PRO A 347 4.64 -31.32 -7.77
N ARG A 348 3.40 -31.81 -7.56
CA ARG A 348 2.65 -31.57 -6.31
C ARG A 348 3.30 -32.22 -5.10
N ASP A 349 3.89 -33.39 -5.31
CA ASP A 349 4.63 -34.21 -4.36
C ASP A 349 5.95 -33.58 -3.91
N THR A 350 6.51 -32.64 -4.69
CA THR A 350 7.71 -31.88 -4.29
C THR A 350 7.38 -30.81 -3.23
N CYS A 351 6.15 -30.33 -3.17
CA CYS A 351 5.75 -29.30 -2.21
C CYS A 351 5.51 -29.92 -0.83
N PRO A 352 6.02 -29.31 0.25
CA PRO A 352 5.76 -29.78 1.61
C PRO A 352 4.25 -29.74 1.91
N PRO A 353 3.74 -30.70 2.69
CA PRO A 353 2.34 -30.69 3.11
C PRO A 353 2.09 -29.44 3.98
N VAL A 354 1.04 -28.69 3.64
CA VAL A 354 0.60 -27.55 4.44
C VAL A 354 -0.36 -28.06 5.50
N GLY A 355 -0.14 -27.69 6.76
CA GLY A 355 -1.09 -27.96 7.84
C GLY A 355 -2.48 -27.38 7.58
N THR A 356 -3.47 -27.76 8.39
CA THR A 356 -4.81 -27.17 8.29
C THR A 356 -4.73 -25.66 8.45
N VAL A 357 -5.00 -24.94 7.36
CA VAL A 357 -5.13 -23.49 7.39
C VAL A 357 -6.35 -23.21 8.26
N PRO A 358 -6.22 -22.51 9.41
CA PRO A 358 -7.40 -22.09 10.15
C PRO A 358 -8.30 -21.36 9.16
N HIS A 359 -9.55 -21.82 9.09
CA HIS A 359 -10.54 -21.37 8.12
C HIS A 359 -10.43 -19.85 7.98
N ALA A 360 -10.00 -19.40 6.79
CA ALA A 360 -9.81 -18.01 6.39
C ALA A 360 -9.97 -17.02 7.55
N GLU A 361 -8.94 -16.86 8.40
CA GLU A 361 -9.02 -15.90 9.49
C GLU A 361 -9.56 -14.59 8.91
N ALA A 362 -10.74 -14.20 9.35
CA ALA A 362 -11.41 -13.02 8.83
C ALA A 362 -10.50 -11.82 9.02
N ASP A 363 -10.59 -10.84 8.13
CA ASP A 363 -9.78 -9.63 8.24
C ASP A 363 -10.10 -8.99 9.61
N PRO A 364 -9.14 -8.98 10.56
CA PRO A 364 -9.41 -8.54 11.93
C PRO A 364 -9.82 -7.07 11.97
N LEU A 365 -9.48 -6.30 10.94
CA LEU A 365 -9.95 -4.92 10.79
C LEU A 365 -11.39 -4.85 10.25
N ALA A 366 -11.77 -5.76 9.37
CA ALA A 366 -13.13 -5.83 8.83
C ALA A 366 -14.13 -6.27 9.90
N ASP A 367 -13.76 -7.24 10.73
CA ASP A 367 -14.60 -7.76 11.81
C ASP A 367 -14.58 -6.89 13.08
N SER A 368 -13.66 -5.94 13.15
CA SER A 368 -13.52 -5.04 14.29
C SER A 368 -14.77 -4.18 14.49
N PRO A 369 -15.28 -4.01 15.73
CA PRO A 369 -16.42 -3.16 16.01
C PRO A 369 -16.19 -1.68 15.67
N LEU A 370 -14.95 -1.29 15.34
CA LEU A 370 -14.58 0.04 14.82
C LEU A 370 -15.33 0.43 13.54
N TRP A 371 -15.89 -0.52 12.78
CA TRP A 371 -16.75 -0.19 11.64
C TRP A 371 -17.90 0.75 12.01
N ARG A 372 -18.38 0.71 13.26
CA ARG A 372 -19.41 1.62 13.80
C ARG A 372 -18.94 3.07 13.83
N VAL A 373 -17.73 3.28 14.34
CA VAL A 373 -17.11 4.62 14.40
C VAL A 373 -16.77 5.10 12.98
N ARG A 374 -16.29 4.20 12.11
CA ARG A 374 -16.05 4.50 10.69
C ARG A 374 -17.33 4.99 10.00
N ARG A 375 -18.43 4.26 10.17
CA ARG A 375 -19.74 4.64 9.65
C ARG A 375 -20.18 6.02 10.16
N LEU A 376 -19.98 6.32 11.45
CA LEU A 376 -20.32 7.63 12.02
C LEU A 376 -19.50 8.77 11.42
N VAL A 377 -18.17 8.58 11.27
CA VAL A 377 -17.26 9.55 10.67
C VAL A 377 -17.62 9.81 9.19
N GLU A 378 -17.92 8.74 8.44
CA GLU A 378 -18.34 8.82 7.04
C GLU A 378 -19.72 9.48 6.89
N LEU A 379 -20.68 9.16 7.77
CA LEU A 379 -22.01 9.75 7.80
C LEU A 379 -21.95 11.27 8.00
N ALA A 380 -21.07 11.75 8.87
CA ALA A 380 -20.84 13.18 9.07
C ALA A 380 -20.36 13.89 7.80
N VAL A 381 -19.56 13.21 6.97
CA VAL A 381 -19.05 13.77 5.71
C VAL A 381 -20.11 13.79 4.63
N ALA A 382 -20.91 12.72 4.52
CA ALA A 382 -21.95 12.61 3.51
C ALA A 382 -23.20 13.45 3.83
N GLY A 383 -23.66 13.42 5.08
CA GLY A 383 -24.92 14.00 5.53
C GLY A 383 -24.79 15.20 6.48
N GLY A 384 -23.57 15.56 6.88
CA GLY A 384 -23.31 16.68 7.78
C GLY A 384 -23.78 16.42 9.21
N ARG A 385 -23.78 17.49 10.01
CA ARG A 385 -24.14 17.47 11.43
C ARG A 385 -25.51 16.85 11.72
N ARG A 386 -26.52 17.15 10.88
CA ARG A 386 -27.89 16.68 11.09
C ARG A 386 -27.99 15.16 10.99
N ALA A 387 -27.32 14.56 10.00
CA ALA A 387 -27.32 13.10 9.82
C ALA A 387 -26.66 12.37 11.00
N VAL A 388 -25.68 12.98 11.65
CA VAL A 388 -25.03 12.42 12.87
C VAL A 388 -25.93 12.54 14.09
N ALA A 389 -26.75 13.59 14.18
CA ALA A 389 -27.66 13.80 15.30
C ALA A 389 -28.88 12.87 15.27
N GLU A 390 -29.27 12.34 14.11
CA GLU A 390 -30.48 11.50 13.97
C GLU A 390 -30.40 10.17 14.72
N PRO A 391 -29.34 9.32 14.56
CA PRO A 391 -29.26 8.03 15.27
C PRO A 391 -29.21 8.16 16.81
N ALA A 392 -28.87 9.34 17.32
CA ALA A 392 -28.92 9.65 18.75
C ALA A 392 -30.35 9.66 19.30
N ARG A 393 -31.29 10.06 18.45
CA ARG A 393 -32.71 10.25 18.80
C ARG A 393 -33.47 8.93 18.77
N ASP A 394 -33.03 7.99 17.95
CA ASP A 394 -33.66 6.67 17.77
C ASP A 394 -33.13 5.60 18.75
N GLY A 395 -32.05 5.89 19.51
CA GLY A 395 -31.54 5.03 20.59
C GLY A 395 -30.53 3.96 20.17
N ASP A 396 -30.36 3.71 18.88
CA ASP A 396 -29.43 2.71 18.30
C ASP A 396 -27.96 2.91 18.75
N LEU A 397 -27.53 4.17 18.94
CA LEU A 397 -26.15 4.48 19.31
C LEU A 397 -25.74 4.05 20.72
N ARG A 398 -26.69 3.88 21.65
CA ARG A 398 -26.38 3.32 22.98
C ARG A 398 -25.89 1.87 22.87
N GLY A 399 -26.44 1.10 21.93
CA GLY A 399 -26.00 -0.27 21.62
C GLY A 399 -24.59 -0.30 21.03
N ASP A 400 -24.28 0.63 20.13
CA ASP A 400 -22.96 0.75 19.50
C ASP A 400 -21.86 1.10 20.50
N GLY A 401 -22.10 2.04 21.41
CA GLY A 401 -21.17 2.39 22.48
C GLY A 401 -20.90 1.22 23.44
N VAL A 402 -21.95 0.47 23.82
CA VAL A 402 -21.80 -0.72 24.69
C VAL A 402 -20.97 -1.80 24.00
N SER A 403 -21.18 -2.05 22.70
CA SER A 403 -20.40 -3.02 21.93
C SER A 403 -18.92 -2.65 21.93
N LEU A 404 -18.58 -1.40 21.61
CA LEU A 404 -17.20 -0.89 21.61
C LEU A 404 -16.53 -1.06 22.98
N ARG A 405 -17.21 -0.66 24.06
CA ARG A 405 -16.70 -0.77 25.44
C ARG A 405 -16.45 -2.22 25.86
N ARG A 406 -17.35 -3.15 25.51
CA ARG A 406 -17.20 -4.59 25.80
C ARG A 406 -15.97 -5.20 25.14
N THR A 407 -15.62 -4.72 23.95
CA THR A 407 -14.43 -5.15 23.19
C THR A 407 -13.16 -4.37 23.49
N GLY A 408 -13.17 -3.47 24.48
CA GLY A 408 -12.00 -2.71 24.91
C GLY A 408 -11.78 -1.35 24.24
N PHE A 409 -12.60 -0.95 23.26
CA PHE A 409 -12.49 0.33 22.54
C PHE A 409 -13.21 1.47 23.29
N ARG A 410 -12.83 1.71 24.55
CA ARG A 410 -13.49 2.71 25.42
C ARG A 410 -13.38 4.13 24.89
N VAL A 411 -12.16 4.57 24.51
CA VAL A 411 -11.92 5.91 23.98
C VAL A 411 -12.70 6.16 22.68
N ALA A 412 -12.76 5.16 21.80
CA ALA A 412 -13.55 5.26 20.57
C ALA A 412 -15.06 5.40 20.87
N ALA A 413 -15.56 4.70 21.89
CA ALA A 413 -16.94 4.86 22.36
C ALA A 413 -17.20 6.25 22.92
N ASP A 414 -16.31 6.77 23.78
CA ASP A 414 -16.43 8.11 24.38
C ASP A 414 -16.41 9.21 23.31
N LEU A 415 -15.53 9.09 22.30
CA LEU A 415 -15.45 10.05 21.19
C LEU A 415 -16.68 9.99 20.29
N ALA A 416 -17.20 8.80 19.98
CA ALA A 416 -18.43 8.66 19.20
C ALA A 416 -19.65 9.25 19.93
N GLU A 417 -19.73 9.05 21.25
CA GLU A 417 -20.75 9.64 22.11
C GLU A 417 -20.64 11.17 22.15
N ALA A 418 -19.42 11.70 22.34
CA ALA A 418 -19.17 13.14 22.33
C ALA A 418 -19.50 13.80 20.99
N LEU A 419 -19.13 13.16 19.86
CA LEU A 419 -19.44 13.65 18.52
C LEU A 419 -20.95 13.72 18.29
N THR A 420 -21.67 12.70 18.73
CA THR A 420 -23.12 12.63 18.60
C THR A 420 -23.81 13.67 19.48
N ALA A 421 -23.37 13.80 20.74
CA ALA A 421 -23.88 14.81 21.66
C ALA A 421 -23.61 16.23 21.16
N GLU A 422 -22.44 16.48 20.57
CA GLU A 422 -22.14 17.75 19.90
C GLU A 422 -23.03 17.94 18.68
N ALA A 423 -23.24 16.91 17.85
CA ALA A 423 -24.11 16.99 16.68
C ALA A 423 -25.55 17.41 17.05
N ASP A 424 -26.11 16.82 18.11
CA ASP A 424 -27.46 17.12 18.62
C ASP A 424 -27.52 18.36 19.52
N ARG A 425 -26.37 18.97 19.88
CA ARG A 425 -26.35 20.15 20.75
C ARG A 425 -27.18 21.28 20.13
N ARG A 426 -28.22 21.67 20.86
CA ARG A 426 -29.08 22.83 20.58
C ARG A 426 -28.83 23.88 21.64
N THR A 427 -28.08 24.91 21.29
CA THR A 427 -27.97 26.10 22.13
C THR A 427 -29.17 27.00 21.90
N ARG A 428 -29.59 27.72 22.93
CA ARG A 428 -30.58 28.80 22.78
C ARG A 428 -29.91 30.13 23.06
N ASP A 429 -30.26 31.15 22.30
CA ASP A 429 -29.83 32.52 22.59
C ASP A 429 -30.56 33.07 23.84
N ALA A 430 -30.19 34.27 24.26
CA ALA A 430 -30.81 34.96 25.39
C ALA A 430 -32.33 35.20 25.21
N PHE A 431 -32.86 34.99 24.01
CA PHE A 431 -34.28 35.13 23.66
C PHE A 431 -35.00 33.79 23.49
N GLY A 432 -34.34 32.66 23.81
CA GLY A 432 -34.92 31.32 23.74
C GLY A 432 -35.00 30.72 22.34
N ARG A 433 -34.50 31.41 21.30
CA ARG A 433 -34.42 30.90 19.93
C ARG A 433 -33.25 29.94 19.81
N LEU A 434 -33.34 28.96 18.92
CA LEU A 434 -32.19 28.09 18.63
C LEU A 434 -31.05 28.95 18.07
N ALA A 435 -29.94 29.00 18.79
CA ALA A 435 -28.74 29.66 18.34
C ALA A 435 -28.04 28.78 17.30
N ASP A 436 -27.38 29.40 16.33
CA ASP A 436 -26.57 28.67 15.36
C ASP A 436 -25.38 28.06 16.11
N PRO A 437 -25.25 26.73 16.12
CA PRO A 437 -24.26 26.11 16.96
C PRO A 437 -22.86 26.32 16.39
N ASP A 438 -21.89 26.58 17.27
CA ASP A 438 -20.49 26.82 16.94
C ASP A 438 -19.94 25.71 15.99
N PRO A 439 -19.58 26.08 14.74
CA PRO A 439 -19.09 25.12 13.75
C PRO A 439 -17.73 24.52 14.13
N ASP A 440 -16.92 25.25 14.90
CA ASP A 440 -15.57 24.82 15.27
C ASP A 440 -15.63 23.66 16.26
N ARG A 441 -16.50 23.74 17.27
CA ARG A 441 -16.68 22.64 18.24
C ARG A 441 -17.05 21.32 17.58
N TYR A 442 -17.98 21.36 16.63
CA TYR A 442 -18.37 20.17 15.88
C TYR A 442 -17.23 19.65 14.99
N ALA A 443 -16.52 20.55 14.29
CA ALA A 443 -15.38 20.19 13.47
C ALA A 443 -14.26 19.52 14.29
N TRP A 444 -13.93 20.07 15.47
CA TRP A 444 -12.94 19.51 16.38
C TRP A 444 -13.35 18.16 16.98
N SER A 445 -14.62 18.01 17.36
CA SER A 445 -15.14 16.72 17.85
C SER A 445 -15.10 15.63 16.77
N TRP A 446 -15.47 15.98 15.54
CA TRP A 446 -15.35 15.08 14.40
C TRP A 446 -13.89 14.74 14.09
N LEU A 447 -13.00 15.74 14.11
CA LEU A 447 -11.57 15.56 13.86
C LEU A 447 -10.93 14.63 14.89
N ALA A 448 -11.20 14.83 16.18
CA ALA A 448 -10.70 13.98 17.26
C ALA A 448 -11.12 12.52 17.07
N THR A 449 -12.40 12.30 16.73
CA THR A 449 -12.95 10.96 16.43
C THR A 449 -12.26 10.34 15.22
N ALA A 450 -12.12 11.09 14.12
CA ALA A 450 -11.51 10.62 12.88
C ALA A 450 -10.00 10.33 13.00
N VAL A 451 -9.27 11.12 13.79
CA VAL A 451 -7.85 10.91 14.10
C VAL A 451 -7.67 9.68 14.97
N HIS A 452 -8.48 9.54 16.03
CA HIS A 452 -8.43 8.38 16.91
C HIS A 452 -8.72 7.08 16.14
N LEU A 453 -9.78 7.06 15.33
CA LEU A 453 -10.11 5.94 14.46
C LEU A 453 -8.93 5.57 13.56
N ALA A 454 -8.36 6.54 12.84
CA ALA A 454 -7.24 6.30 11.94
C ALA A 454 -6.01 5.72 12.64
N HIS A 455 -5.72 6.18 13.86
CA HIS A 455 -4.63 5.65 14.68
C HIS A 455 -4.91 4.21 15.10
N MET A 456 -6.12 3.91 15.58
CA MET A 456 -6.50 2.56 16.00
C MET A 456 -6.50 1.55 14.86
N GLU A 457 -7.05 1.91 13.70
CA GLU A 457 -7.00 1.06 12.52
C GLU A 457 -5.54 0.76 12.11
N ARG A 458 -4.68 1.78 12.14
CA ARG A 458 -3.24 1.61 11.85
C ARG A 458 -2.55 0.68 12.85
N SER A 459 -2.80 0.85 14.15
CA SER A 459 -2.22 -0.01 15.19
C SER A 459 -2.69 -1.46 15.05
N LEU A 460 -3.97 -1.68 14.74
CA LEU A 460 -4.49 -3.02 14.44
C LEU A 460 -3.81 -3.62 13.21
N ILE A 461 -3.67 -2.86 12.13
CA ILE A 461 -2.96 -3.31 10.92
C ILE A 461 -1.51 -3.66 11.25
N GLN A 462 -0.77 -2.81 11.98
CA GLN A 462 0.60 -3.09 12.39
C GLN A 462 0.72 -4.39 13.20
N ALA A 463 -0.23 -4.66 14.11
CA ALA A 463 -0.25 -5.89 14.89
C ALA A 463 -0.42 -7.15 14.01
N THR A 464 -1.11 -7.05 12.87
CA THR A 464 -1.31 -8.20 11.96
C THR A 464 -0.04 -8.67 11.25
N TRP A 465 1.00 -7.83 11.21
CA TRP A 465 2.29 -8.17 10.62
C TRP A 465 3.24 -8.89 11.59
N HIS A 466 2.82 -9.10 12.82
CA HIS A 466 3.58 -9.83 13.83
C HIS A 466 3.00 -11.23 14.00
N PRO A 467 3.82 -12.26 14.25
CA PRO A 467 3.33 -13.58 14.62
C PRO A 467 2.40 -13.46 15.82
N ARG A 468 1.21 -14.06 15.75
CA ARG A 468 0.40 -14.24 16.95
C ARG A 468 1.11 -15.28 17.80
N HIS A 469 1.75 -14.84 18.88
CA HIS A 469 2.11 -15.76 19.95
C HIS A 469 0.79 -16.35 20.44
N GLY A 470 0.57 -17.64 20.16
CA GLY A 470 -0.57 -18.36 20.72
C GLY A 470 -0.48 -18.20 22.22
N VAL A 471 -1.41 -17.45 22.80
CA VAL A 471 -1.69 -17.56 24.23
C VAL A 471 -2.19 -19.00 24.40
N ARG A 472 -1.33 -19.84 24.97
CA ARG A 472 -1.66 -21.21 25.34
C ARG A 472 -2.75 -21.22 26.39
#